data_AF-A0A6G2DPR7-F1
#
_entry.id   AF-A0A6G2DPR7-F1
#
_cell.length_a   1.000
_cell.length_b   1.000
_cell.length_c   1.000
_cell.angle_alpha   90.00
_cell.angle_beta   90.00
_cell.angle_gamma   90.00
#
_symmetry.space_group_name_H-M   'P 1'
#
loop_
_entity.id
_entity.type
_entity.pdbx_description
1 polymer ?
#
loop_
_entity_poly.entity_id
_entity_poly.type
_entity_poly.pdbx_seq_one_letter_code
_entity_poly.pdbx_strand_id
1 'polypeptide(L)' 'VQNIIKQLESDGKVTRPALGIQMINLSNVGANDLRKLNIPSGLTSGVVVRSVQSNMPANGHLQKYDVITKVDDKEITS' A
#
# COMPACT_ATOMS: atom_id res chain seq x y z
N VAL A 1 18.36 13.26 -1.09
CA VAL A 1 19.45 13.24 -0.10
C VAL A 1 19.31 14.27 1.03
N GLN A 2 18.64 15.42 0.81
CA GLN A 2 18.44 16.44 1.85
C GLN A 2 17.77 15.93 3.14
N ASN A 3 16.80 15.01 3.06
CA ASN A 3 16.11 14.53 4.27
C ASN A 3 16.97 13.66 5.19
N ILE A 4 17.96 12.94 4.64
CA ILE A 4 18.81 12.04 5.44
C ILE A 4 19.79 12.86 6.28
N ILE A 5 20.44 13.86 5.67
CA ILE A 5 21.41 14.73 6.35
C ILE A 5 20.71 15.52 7.46
N LYS A 6 19.53 16.11 7.19
CA LYS A 6 18.75 16.80 8.21
C LYS A 6 18.37 15.91 9.41
N GLN A 7 17.97 14.66 9.17
CA GLN A 7 17.66 13.71 10.25
C GLN A 7 18.90 13.31 11.06
N LEU A 8 20.06 13.19 10.40
CA LEU A 8 21.32 12.91 11.09
C LEU A 8 21.80 14.10 11.93
N GLU A 9 21.66 15.32 11.43
CA GLU A 9 22.04 16.55 12.17
C GLU A 9 21.11 16.84 13.34
N SER A 10 19.80 16.61 13.18
CA SER A 10 18.79 16.85 14.24
C SER A 10 18.70 15.71 15.25
N ASP A 11 18.56 14.47 14.76
CA ASP A 11 18.14 13.34 15.59
C ASP A 11 19.26 12.30 15.78
N GLY A 12 20.41 12.48 15.12
CA GLY A 12 21.54 11.54 15.16
C GLY A 12 21.29 10.18 14.51
N LYS A 13 20.08 9.95 13.97
CA LYS A 13 19.66 8.68 13.36
C LYS A 13 18.69 8.90 12.22
N VAL A 14 18.73 7.98 11.25
CA VAL A 14 17.78 7.97 10.12
C VAL A 14 16.59 7.09 10.48
N THR A 15 15.38 7.66 10.49
CA THR A 15 14.16 6.88 10.75
C THR A 15 13.47 6.57 9.42
N ARG A 16 13.27 5.27 9.15
CA ARG A 16 12.59 4.79 7.94
C ARG A 16 11.20 4.25 8.32
N PRO A 17 10.12 5.01 8.10
CA PRO A 17 8.77 4.54 8.41
C PRO A 17 8.38 3.38 7.50
N ALA A 18 7.60 2.45 8.02
CA ALA A 18 7.03 1.33 7.29
C ALA A 18 5.55 1.17 7.64
N LEU A 19 4.72 0.88 6.64
CA LEU A 19 3.27 0.66 6.84
C LEU A 19 2.96 -0.75 7.34
N GLY A 20 3.75 -1.75 6.95
CA GLY A 20 3.55 -3.14 7.32
C GLY A 20 2.48 -3.86 6.50
N ILE A 21 2.36 -3.57 5.20
CA ILE A 21 1.46 -4.28 4.28
C ILE A 21 2.21 -4.91 3.12
N GLN A 22 1.70 -6.03 2.61
CA GLN A 22 2.09 -6.58 1.32
C GLN A 22 1.00 -6.30 0.30
N MET A 23 1.40 -5.82 -0.87
CA MET A 23 0.49 -5.40 -1.93
C MET A 23 0.70 -6.22 -3.19
N ILE A 24 -0.37 -6.43 -3.96
CA ILE A 24 -0.35 -7.01 -5.31
C ILE A 24 -1.02 -6.00 -6.25
N ASN A 25 -0.36 -5.68 -7.36
CA ASN A 25 -0.93 -4.80 -8.37
C ASN A 25 -2.15 -5.46 -9.04
N LEU A 26 -3.28 -4.74 -9.18
CA LEU A 26 -4.48 -5.26 -9.85
C LEU A 26 -4.20 -5.72 -11.28
N SER A 27 -3.29 -5.05 -12.01
CA SER A 27 -2.86 -5.44 -13.36
C SER A 27 -2.23 -6.83 -13.42
N ASN A 28 -1.65 -7.29 -12.30
CA ASN A 28 -1.04 -8.62 -12.17
C ASN A 28 -2.05 -9.67 -11.65
N VAL A 29 -3.25 -9.25 -11.26
CA VAL A 29 -4.33 -10.14 -10.82
C VAL A 29 -5.16 -10.53 -12.03
N GLY A 30 -5.26 -11.83 -12.32
CA GLY A 30 -6.06 -12.31 -13.44
C GLY A 30 -7.54 -11.95 -13.27
N ALA A 31 -8.24 -11.74 -14.39
CA ALA A 31 -9.67 -11.39 -14.40
C ALA A 31 -10.57 -12.34 -13.58
N ASN A 32 -10.17 -13.62 -13.46
CA ASN A 32 -10.86 -14.61 -12.64
C ASN A 32 -10.75 -14.33 -11.14
N ASP A 33 -9.60 -13.87 -10.66
CA ASP A 33 -9.38 -13.58 -9.24
C ASP A 33 -10.00 -12.23 -8.86
N LEU A 34 -9.99 -11.24 -9.77
CA LEU A 34 -10.73 -9.99 -9.59
C LEU A 34 -12.23 -10.22 -9.37
N ARG A 35 -12.84 -11.15 -10.11
CA ARG A 35 -14.26 -11.54 -9.92
C ARG A 35 -14.51 -12.20 -8.57
N LYS A 36 -13.58 -13.00 -8.07
CA LYS A 36 -13.68 -13.61 -6.72
C LYS A 36 -13.52 -12.57 -5.61
N LEU A 37 -12.81 -11.48 -5.88
CA LEU A 37 -12.58 -10.36 -4.96
C LEU A 37 -13.74 -9.35 -4.94
N ASN A 38 -14.84 -9.58 -5.70
CA ASN A 38 -15.98 -8.67 -5.80
C ASN A 38 -15.61 -7.23 -6.21
N ILE A 39 -14.50 -7.07 -6.95
CA ILE A 39 -14.03 -5.76 -7.39
C ILE A 39 -14.89 -5.30 -8.58
N PRO A 40 -15.46 -4.08 -8.55
CA PRO A 40 -16.26 -3.57 -9.66
C PRO A 40 -15.45 -3.57 -10.96
N SER A 41 -16.07 -4.03 -12.05
CA SER A 41 -15.42 -4.25 -13.35
C SER A 41 -14.87 -2.98 -14.03
N GLY A 42 -15.17 -1.80 -13.49
CA GLY A 42 -14.60 -0.52 -13.93
C GLY A 42 -13.25 -0.17 -13.29
N LEU A 43 -12.82 -0.91 -12.25
CA LEU A 43 -11.57 -0.62 -11.56
C LEU A 43 -10.43 -1.42 -12.19
N THR A 44 -9.71 -0.76 -13.10
CA THR A 44 -8.57 -1.35 -13.84
C THR A 44 -7.22 -1.01 -13.22
N SER A 45 -7.19 -0.10 -12.25
CA SER A 45 -5.99 0.40 -11.59
C SER A 45 -6.10 0.33 -10.07
N GLY A 46 -4.97 0.11 -9.40
CA GLY A 46 -4.87 0.02 -7.94
C GLY A 46 -4.05 -1.17 -7.47
N VAL A 47 -3.97 -1.31 -6.15
CA VAL A 47 -3.28 -2.42 -5.49
C VAL A 47 -4.19 -3.10 -4.46
N VAL A 48 -4.13 -4.43 -4.40
CA VAL A 48 -4.83 -5.24 -3.41
C VAL A 48 -3.90 -5.54 -2.24
N VAL A 49 -4.40 -5.39 -1.02
CA VAL A 49 -3.69 -5.76 0.21
C VAL A 49 -3.71 -7.29 0.38
N ARG A 50 -2.54 -7.92 0.25
CA ARG A 50 -2.36 -9.38 0.42
C ARG A 50 -2.30 -9.79 1.88
N SER A 51 -1.63 -9.00 2.70
CA SER A 51 -1.45 -9.25 4.13
C SER A 51 -1.12 -7.96 4.86
N VAL A 52 -1.49 -7.92 6.15
CA VAL A 52 -1.18 -6.83 7.07
C VAL A 52 -0.38 -7.42 8.22
N GLN A 53 0.75 -6.81 8.54
CA GLN A 53 1.61 -7.22 9.64
C GLN A 53 1.02 -6.71 10.96
N SER A 54 0.92 -7.60 11.95
CA SER A 54 0.51 -7.24 13.30
C SER A 54 1.50 -6.23 13.92
N ASN A 55 0.99 -5.35 14.80
CA ASN A 55 1.77 -4.30 15.48
C ASN A 55 2.42 -3.25 14.55
N MET A 56 1.98 -3.15 13.31
CA MET A 56 2.41 -2.12 12.36
C MET A 56 1.30 -1.08 12.13
N PRO A 57 1.62 0.12 11.59
CA PRO A 57 0.63 1.20 11.44
C PRO A 57 -0.62 0.84 10.63
N ALA A 58 -0.52 -0.09 9.68
CA ALA A 58 -1.68 -0.53 8.91
C ALA A 58 -2.60 -1.52 9.66
N ASN A 59 -2.14 -2.11 10.77
CA ASN A 59 -2.90 -3.08 11.54
C ASN A 59 -4.14 -2.42 12.14
N GLY A 60 -5.33 -2.97 11.85
CA GLY A 60 -6.61 -2.41 12.29
C GLY A 60 -7.15 -1.26 11.43
N HIS A 61 -6.36 -0.76 10.49
CA HIS A 61 -6.77 0.27 9.52
C HIS A 61 -7.00 -0.31 8.12
N LEU A 62 -6.21 -1.32 7.75
CA LEU A 62 -6.33 -2.05 6.50
C LEU A 62 -6.57 -3.52 6.79
N GLN A 63 -7.25 -4.18 5.86
CA GLN A 63 -7.59 -5.59 5.91
C GLN A 63 -7.12 -6.32 4.65
N LYS A 64 -7.03 -7.64 4.77
CA LYS A 64 -6.74 -8.49 3.62
C LYS A 64 -7.85 -8.34 2.59
N TYR A 65 -7.45 -8.19 1.33
CA TYR A 65 -8.30 -7.97 0.15
C TYR A 65 -8.86 -6.55 0.00
N ASP A 66 -8.43 -5.61 0.84
CA ASP A 66 -8.71 -4.20 0.59
C ASP A 66 -8.06 -3.74 -0.72
N VAL A 67 -8.75 -2.85 -1.43
CA VAL A 67 -8.29 -2.27 -2.69
C VAL A 67 -7.96 -0.81 -2.48
N ILE A 68 -6.68 -0.47 -2.68
CA ILE A 68 -6.17 0.90 -2.59
C ILE A 68 -6.14 1.47 -4.01
N THR A 69 -6.97 2.49 -4.23
CA THR A 69 -7.12 3.18 -5.52
C THR A 69 -6.41 4.53 -5.54
N LYS A 70 -6.20 5.14 -4.37
CA LYS A 70 -5.58 6.46 -4.20
C LYS A 70 -4.68 6.50 -2.96
N VAL A 71 -3.61 7.29 -3.03
CA VAL A 71 -2.74 7.64 -1.90
C VAL A 71 -2.46 9.14 -1.98
N ASP A 72 -2.70 9.87 -0.89
CA ASP A 72 -2.54 11.33 -0.82
C ASP A 72 -3.21 12.05 -2.01
N ASP A 73 -4.45 11.67 -2.31
CA ASP A 73 -5.26 12.16 -3.44
C ASP A 73 -4.69 11.88 -4.84
N LYS A 74 -3.60 11.12 -4.95
CA LYS A 74 -3.03 10.66 -6.22
C LYS A 74 -3.55 9.27 -6.56
N GLU A 75 -4.04 9.12 -7.78
CA GLU A 75 -4.44 7.82 -8.31
C GLU A 75 -3.24 6.91 -8.46
N ILE A 76 -3.39 5.66 -8.02
CA ILE A 76 -2.39 4.64 -8.27
C ILE A 76 -2.60 4.13 -9.70
N THR A 77 -1.84 4.70 -10.63
CA THR A 77 -1.71 4.17 -11.99
C THR A 77 -0.60 3.13 -12.00
N SER A 78 -0.90 1.97 -12.57
CA SER A 78 -0.03 0.79 -12.60
C SER A 78 1.33 1.04 -13.26
#